data_AF-A0A349DQW7-F1
#
_entry.id   AF-A0A349DQW7-F1
#
_cell.length_a   1.000
_cell.length_b   1.000
_cell.length_c   1.000
_cell.angle_alpha   90.00
_cell.angle_beta   90.00
_cell.angle_gamma   90.00
#
_symmetry.space_group_name_H-M   'P 1'
#
loop_
_entity.id
_entity.type
_entity.pdbx_description
1 polymer ?
#
loop_
_entity_poly.entity_id
_entity_poly.type
_entity_poly.pdbx_seq_one_letter_code
_entity_poly.pdbx_strand_id
1 'polypeptide(L)'
;MKNHFPLLSQNNHLKIKQLIQSGQAVNLALAFELLQGQGFQRWQTLSFIGYYLPIQRKHRLGVGEGYIDYNYQTLWTYHSNGVDFELIEESEILLYLKTCLLINDQFYYLGTEFTDRKITRQQRDQKHRDALLNYLFEQQAFIESLWI
;
A
#
# COMPACT_ATOMS: atom_id res chain seq x y z
N MET A 1 -13.67 -12.35 -1.67
CA MET A 1 -12.50 -11.83 -2.43
C MET A 1 -12.12 -12.88 -3.45
N LYS A 2 -12.07 -12.55 -4.75
CA LYS A 2 -11.32 -13.39 -5.70
C LYS A 2 -9.86 -13.37 -5.24
N ASN A 3 -9.18 -14.51 -5.20
CA ASN A 3 -7.76 -14.55 -4.86
C ASN A 3 -7.00 -14.01 -6.08
N HIS A 4 -6.49 -12.78 -5.99
CA HIS A 4 -5.73 -12.12 -7.07
C HIS A 4 -4.23 -12.44 -7.01
N PHE A 5 -3.81 -13.29 -6.05
CA PHE A 5 -2.44 -13.76 -5.91
C PHE A 5 -2.29 -15.12 -6.58
N PRO A 6 -1.24 -15.34 -7.39
CA PRO A 6 -0.82 -16.69 -7.76
C PRO A 6 -0.68 -17.58 -6.53
N LEU A 7 -0.99 -18.87 -6.69
CA LEU A 7 -1.00 -19.83 -5.58
C LEU A 7 0.44 -20.07 -5.09
N LEU A 8 0.73 -19.64 -3.87
CA LEU A 8 1.97 -19.97 -3.16
C LEU A 8 1.77 -21.25 -2.35
N SER A 9 2.82 -22.07 -2.23
CA SER A 9 2.82 -23.15 -1.25
C SER A 9 2.65 -22.57 0.16
N GLN A 10 1.87 -23.25 1.02
CA GLN A 10 1.51 -22.72 2.34
C GLN A 10 2.72 -22.31 3.18
N ASN A 11 3.82 -23.06 3.09
CA ASN A 11 5.07 -22.77 3.81
C ASN A 11 5.77 -21.52 3.27
N ASN A 12 5.83 -21.33 1.95
CA ASN A 12 6.44 -20.13 1.35
C ASN A 12 5.61 -18.89 1.66
N HIS A 13 4.28 -19.01 1.58
CA HIS A 13 3.36 -17.93 1.92
C HIS A 13 3.57 -17.42 3.35
N LEU A 14 3.66 -18.32 4.34
CA LEU A 14 3.86 -17.93 5.74
C LEU A 14 5.21 -17.23 5.95
N LYS A 15 6.30 -17.75 5.37
CA LYS A 15 7.63 -17.16 5.49
C LYS A 15 7.70 -15.76 4.86
N ILE A 16 7.18 -15.61 3.64
CA ILE A 16 7.17 -14.32 2.95
C ILE A 16 6.31 -13.30 3.71
N LYS A 17 5.14 -13.72 4.21
CA LYS A 17 4.31 -12.88 5.06
C LYS A 17 5.06 -12.42 6.32
N GLN A 18 5.79 -13.31 7.00
CA GLN A 18 6.58 -12.94 8.18
C GLN A 18 7.67 -11.92 7.85
N LEU A 19 8.36 -12.08 6.71
CA LEU A 19 9.33 -11.09 6.23
C LEU A 19 8.67 -9.72 6.05
N ILE A 20 7.51 -9.66 5.40
CA ILE A 20 6.78 -8.41 5.17
C ILE A 20 6.31 -7.78 6.49
N GLN A 21 5.78 -8.59 7.40
CA GLN A 21 5.27 -8.13 8.69
C GLN A 21 6.36 -7.57 9.61
N SER A 22 7.64 -7.92 9.38
CA SER A 22 8.75 -7.30 10.10
C SER A 22 8.92 -5.80 9.78
N GLY A 23 8.45 -5.35 8.62
CA GLY A 23 8.58 -3.96 8.14
C GLY A 23 10.01 -3.49 7.89
N GLN A 24 11.01 -4.37 8.01
CA GLN A 24 12.42 -4.02 7.77
C GLN A 24 12.72 -3.99 6.27
N ALA A 25 13.39 -2.94 5.79
CA ALA A 25 13.68 -2.74 4.36
C ALA A 25 14.34 -3.97 3.71
N VAL A 26 15.33 -4.57 4.38
CA VAL A 26 16.04 -5.78 3.87
C VAL A 26 15.08 -6.96 3.71
N ASN A 27 14.15 -7.15 4.64
CA ASN A 27 13.17 -8.24 4.58
C ASN A 27 12.11 -7.98 3.52
N LEU A 28 11.74 -6.72 3.29
CA LEU A 28 10.81 -6.36 2.22
C LEU A 28 11.44 -6.56 0.83
N ALA A 29 12.70 -6.16 0.65
CA ALA A 29 13.45 -6.45 -0.57
C ALA A 29 13.58 -7.96 -0.81
N LEU A 30 13.90 -8.75 0.22
CA LEU A 30 13.94 -10.20 0.11
C LEU A 30 12.56 -10.79 -0.24
N ALA A 31 11.49 -10.31 0.38
CA ALA A 31 10.13 -10.74 0.06
C ALA A 31 9.77 -10.45 -1.40
N PHE A 32 10.18 -9.29 -1.92
CA PHE A 32 9.98 -8.92 -3.33
C PHE A 32 10.67 -9.91 -4.27
N GLU A 33 11.96 -10.16 -4.07
CA GLU A 33 12.74 -11.11 -4.88
C GLU A 33 12.19 -12.54 -4.80
N LEU A 34 11.76 -13.00 -3.62
CA LEU A 34 11.16 -14.33 -3.45
C LEU A 34 9.81 -14.48 -4.18
N LEU A 35 9.02 -13.40 -4.27
CA LEU A 35 7.76 -13.39 -5.01
C LEU A 35 8.02 -13.34 -6.52
N GLN A 36 8.95 -12.50 -6.97
CA GLN A 36 9.37 -12.43 -8.38
C GLN A 36 9.96 -13.77 -8.85
N GLY A 37 10.81 -14.41 -8.05
CA GLY A 37 11.35 -15.75 -8.34
C GLY A 37 10.30 -16.85 -8.39
N GLN A 38 9.10 -16.61 -7.85
CA GLN A 38 7.93 -17.50 -7.97
C GLN A 38 7.01 -17.12 -9.16
N GLY A 39 7.47 -16.21 -10.03
CA GLY A 39 6.75 -15.81 -11.25
C GLY A 39 5.66 -14.77 -11.01
N PHE A 40 5.63 -14.10 -9.85
CA PHE A 40 4.71 -12.98 -9.66
C PHE A 40 5.14 -11.81 -10.54
N GLN A 41 4.17 -11.16 -11.18
CA GLN A 41 4.37 -9.85 -11.78
C GLN A 41 4.59 -8.79 -10.69
N ARG A 42 5.26 -7.68 -10.99
CA ARG A 42 5.61 -6.66 -10.00
C ARG A 42 4.38 -6.07 -9.33
N TRP A 43 3.30 -5.84 -10.07
CA TRP A 43 2.04 -5.37 -9.48
C TRP A 43 1.44 -6.40 -8.50
N GLN A 44 1.60 -7.70 -8.76
CA GLN A 44 1.15 -8.78 -7.86
C GLN A 44 2.02 -8.84 -6.60
N THR A 45 3.33 -8.69 -6.77
CA THR A 45 4.28 -8.61 -5.66
C THR A 45 3.97 -7.41 -4.78
N LEU A 46 3.76 -6.22 -5.37
CA LEU A 46 3.37 -5.01 -4.64
C LEU A 46 2.03 -5.18 -3.93
N SER A 47 1.06 -5.82 -4.59
CA SER A 47 -0.24 -6.13 -3.97
C SER A 47 -0.06 -7.01 -2.73
N PHE A 48 0.82 -8.01 -2.80
CA PHE A 48 1.08 -8.93 -1.68
C PHE A 48 1.81 -8.21 -0.53
N ILE A 49 2.83 -7.43 -0.85
CA ILE A 49 3.58 -6.62 0.12
C ILE A 49 2.66 -5.59 0.77
N GLY A 50 1.99 -4.75 -0.02
CA GLY A 50 1.13 -3.67 0.47
C GLY A 50 -0.06 -4.18 1.31
N TYR A 51 -0.56 -5.38 1.04
CA TYR A 51 -1.60 -6.00 1.86
C TYR A 51 -1.09 -6.41 3.25
N TYR A 52 0.07 -7.06 3.31
CA TYR A 52 0.61 -7.61 4.56
C TYR A 52 1.52 -6.67 5.34
N LEU A 53 1.97 -5.57 4.74
CA LEU A 53 2.79 -4.57 5.42
C LEU A 53 1.97 -3.92 6.55
N PRO A 54 2.47 -3.89 7.80
CA PRO A 54 1.72 -3.33 8.91
C PRO A 54 1.51 -1.83 8.73
N ILE A 55 0.27 -1.37 8.94
CA ILE A 55 -0.06 0.05 8.93
C ILE A 55 0.47 0.71 10.21
N GLN A 56 1.44 1.60 10.03
CA GLN A 56 2.04 2.46 11.03
C GLN A 56 1.70 3.92 10.71
N ARG A 57 0.65 4.45 11.33
CA ARG A 57 0.26 5.86 11.17
C ARG A 57 1.32 6.78 11.75
N LYS A 58 2.00 7.53 10.88
CA LYS A 58 2.92 8.60 11.25
C LYS A 58 2.43 9.89 10.61
N HIS A 59 2.38 10.96 11.40
CA HIS A 59 1.98 12.27 10.87
C HIS A 59 2.99 12.72 9.81
N ARG A 60 2.50 13.23 8.69
CA ARG A 60 3.30 13.69 7.57
C ARG A 60 3.22 15.21 7.47
N LEU A 61 4.36 15.88 7.58
CA LEU A 61 4.47 17.32 7.40
C LEU A 61 4.70 17.64 5.92
N GLY A 62 4.00 18.64 5.39
CA GLY A 62 4.36 19.28 4.12
C GLY A 62 3.92 18.59 2.82
N VAL A 63 2.79 17.88 2.81
CA VAL A 63 2.21 17.35 1.56
C VAL A 63 0.81 17.92 1.33
N GLY A 64 0.52 18.28 0.08
CA GLY A 64 -0.72 18.93 -0.37
C GLY A 64 -0.47 20.34 -0.92
N GLU A 65 -1.15 20.68 -2.03
CA GLU A 65 -1.20 22.06 -2.52
C GLU A 65 -1.99 22.92 -1.52
N GLY A 66 -1.23 23.64 -0.70
CA GLY A 66 -1.64 24.72 0.20
C GLY A 66 -3.07 24.74 0.73
N TYR A 67 -3.40 23.98 1.77
CA TYR A 67 -4.49 24.32 2.70
C TYR A 67 -4.18 23.82 4.12
N ILE A 68 -4.54 24.62 5.11
CA ILE A 68 -4.17 24.54 6.52
C ILE A 68 -4.94 23.45 7.31
N ASP A 69 -5.82 22.68 6.65
CA ASP A 69 -6.82 21.83 7.33
C ASP A 69 -6.76 20.32 7.04
N TYR A 70 -5.84 19.85 6.18
CA TYR A 70 -5.70 18.42 5.87
C TYR A 70 -4.65 17.75 6.77
N ASN A 71 -5.04 16.65 7.44
CA ASN A 71 -4.12 15.84 8.23
C ASN A 71 -3.72 14.60 7.42
N TYR A 72 -2.50 14.65 6.89
CA TYR A 72 -1.88 13.53 6.18
C TYR A 72 -1.15 12.61 7.15
N GLN A 73 -1.38 11.31 6.99
CA GLN A 73 -0.69 10.27 7.72
C GLN A 73 -0.09 9.26 6.76
N THR A 74 1.22 9.08 6.84
CA THR A 74 1.90 7.93 6.24
C THR A 74 1.38 6.68 6.94
N LEU A 75 0.88 5.71 6.17
CA LEU A 75 0.46 4.40 6.65
C LEU A 75 1.60 3.39 6.57
N TRP A 76 2.34 3.39 5.47
CA TRP A 76 3.59 2.63 5.31
C TRP A 76 4.38 3.17 4.13
N THR A 77 5.66 2.86 4.12
CA THR A 77 6.60 3.16 3.03
C THR A 77 7.27 1.87 2.56
N TYR A 78 7.51 1.76 1.26
CA TYR A 78 8.20 0.62 0.67
C TYR A 78 9.09 1.10 -0.48
N HIS A 79 10.38 0.81 -0.41
CA HIS A 79 11.34 1.10 -1.47
C HIS A 79 11.73 -0.18 -2.18
N SER A 80 11.69 -0.18 -3.51
CA SER A 80 12.02 -1.35 -4.33
C SER A 80 12.66 -0.95 -5.64
N ASN A 81 13.91 -1.36 -5.85
CA ASN A 81 14.61 -1.21 -7.13
C ASN A 81 14.51 0.22 -7.70
N GLY A 82 14.76 1.23 -6.85
CA GLY A 82 14.74 2.65 -7.26
C GLY A 82 13.36 3.30 -7.32
N VAL A 83 12.29 2.58 -6.94
CA VAL A 83 10.93 3.12 -6.87
C VAL A 83 10.47 3.18 -5.41
N ASP A 84 10.07 4.36 -4.99
CA ASP A 84 9.50 4.63 -3.68
C ASP A 84 7.98 4.59 -3.74
N PHE A 85 7.39 3.78 -2.86
CA PHE A 85 5.96 3.70 -2.65
C PHE A 85 5.62 4.14 -1.25
N GLU A 86 4.56 4.93 -1.12
CA GLU A 86 4.04 5.32 0.18
C GLU A 86 2.52 5.37 0.17
N LEU A 87 1.90 4.60 1.06
CA LEU A 87 0.46 4.65 1.26
C LEU A 87 0.14 5.74 2.29
N ILE A 88 -0.74 6.64 1.93
CA ILE A 88 -1.12 7.80 2.74
C ILE A 88 -2.62 7.79 3.00
N GLU A 89 -2.96 8.12 4.23
CA GLU A 89 -4.31 8.49 4.65
C GLU A 89 -4.38 10.02 4.69
N GLU A 90 -5.24 10.60 3.86
CA GLU A 90 -5.64 12.01 4.00
C GLU A 90 -6.98 12.04 4.75
N SER A 91 -6.98 12.74 5.88
CA SER A 91 -8.18 12.95 6.68
C SER A 91 -8.54 14.43 6.67
N GLU A 92 -9.77 14.70 6.21
CA GLU A 92 -10.43 16.00 6.41
C GLU A 92 -11.25 15.88 7.70
N ILE A 93 -11.20 16.90 8.56
CA ILE A 93 -11.79 16.87 9.90
C ILE A 93 -13.20 16.26 9.89
N LEU A 94 -13.29 15.01 10.35
CA LEU A 94 -14.49 14.26 10.72
C LEU A 94 -15.49 13.88 9.60
N LEU A 95 -15.14 14.00 8.31
CA LEU A 95 -16.09 13.74 7.21
C LEU A 95 -15.58 12.76 6.16
N TYR A 96 -14.30 12.87 5.78
CA TYR A 96 -13.73 12.10 4.67
C TYR A 96 -12.46 11.37 5.06
N LEU A 97 -12.38 10.13 4.58
CA LEU A 97 -11.16 9.35 4.56
C LEU A 97 -10.77 9.15 3.10
N LYS A 98 -9.63 9.70 2.68
CA LYS A 98 -9.07 9.44 1.37
C LYS A 98 -7.86 8.53 1.50
N THR A 99 -7.76 7.56 0.60
CA THR A 99 -6.58 6.71 0.45
C THR A 99 -5.79 7.22 -0.74
N CYS A 100 -4.50 7.46 -0.53
CA CYS A 100 -3.61 8.02 -1.52
C CYS A 100 -2.35 7.14 -1.61
N LEU A 101 -1.78 7.04 -2.80
CA LEU A 101 -0.49 6.39 -3.03
C LEU A 101 0.46 7.45 -3.57
N LEU A 102 1.63 7.55 -2.98
CA LEU A 102 2.75 8.28 -3.57
C LEU A 102 3.67 7.27 -4.25
N ILE A 103 4.07 7.58 -5.47
CA ILE A 103 5.08 6.84 -6.22
C ILE A 103 6.14 7.85 -6.66
N ASN A 104 7.37 7.73 -6.16
CA ASN A 104 8.45 8.70 -6.43
C ASN A 104 7.98 10.16 -6.28
N ASP A 105 7.36 10.48 -5.14
CA ASP A 105 6.76 11.78 -4.80
C ASP A 105 5.57 12.25 -5.66
N GLN A 106 5.13 11.46 -6.65
CA GLN A 106 3.92 11.75 -7.40
C GLN A 106 2.68 11.21 -6.69
N PHE A 107 1.65 12.05 -6.58
CA PHE A 107 0.47 11.77 -5.78
C PHE A 107 -0.66 11.14 -6.61
N TYR A 108 -1.19 10.00 -6.15
CA TYR A 108 -2.30 9.28 -6.78
C TYR A 108 -3.45 9.08 -5.80
N TYR A 109 -4.64 9.55 -6.16
CA TYR A 109 -5.85 9.32 -5.37
C TYR A 109 -6.45 7.95 -5.70
N LEU A 110 -6.58 7.09 -4.68
CA LEU A 110 -7.05 5.72 -4.83
C LEU A 110 -8.56 5.59 -4.55
N GLY A 111 -9.09 6.41 -3.64
CA GLY A 111 -10.48 6.36 -3.26
C GLY A 111 -10.81 7.34 -2.14
N THR A 112 -12.07 7.77 -2.10
CA THR A 112 -12.64 8.63 -1.06
C THR A 112 -13.84 7.94 -0.46
N GLU A 113 -13.95 7.98 0.87
CA GLU A 113 -15.14 7.51 1.56
C GLU A 113 -15.63 8.55 2.57
N PHE A 114 -16.96 8.66 2.65
CA PHE A 114 -17.63 9.39 3.71
C PHE A 114 -17.61 8.55 4.99
N THR A 115 -16.96 9.06 6.03
CA THR A 115 -16.94 8.37 7.32
C THR A 115 -18.03 8.93 8.22
N ASP A 116 -19.19 8.26 8.25
CA ASP A 116 -20.22 8.53 9.25
C ASP A 116 -19.80 7.93 10.61
N ARG A 117 -18.84 8.61 11.26
CA ARG A 117 -18.33 8.52 12.64
C ARG A 117 -18.25 7.17 13.41
N LYS A 118 -18.36 5.99 12.78
CA LYS A 118 -18.36 4.69 13.51
C LYS A 118 -17.58 3.53 12.86
N ILE A 119 -16.58 3.80 12.01
CA ILE A 119 -15.72 2.72 11.52
C ILE A 119 -14.60 2.41 12.52
N THR A 120 -14.36 1.13 12.79
CA THR A 120 -13.25 0.72 13.64
C THR A 120 -11.91 0.94 12.92
N ARG A 121 -10.81 1.02 13.68
CA ARG A 121 -9.46 1.10 13.11
C ARG A 121 -9.18 -0.05 12.13
N GLN A 122 -9.61 -1.26 12.46
CA GLN A 122 -9.42 -2.44 11.61
C GLN A 122 -10.21 -2.33 10.30
N GLN A 123 -11.45 -1.84 10.35
CA GLN A 123 -12.25 -1.60 9.14
C GLN A 123 -11.60 -0.53 8.27
N ARG A 124 -11.11 0.56 8.88
CA ARG A 124 -10.35 1.60 8.18
C ARG A 124 -9.08 1.05 7.51
N ASP A 125 -8.29 0.28 8.24
CA ASP A 125 -7.09 -0.38 7.72
C ASP A 125 -7.40 -1.31 6.55
N GLN A 126 -8.50 -2.06 6.64
CA GLN A 126 -8.94 -2.93 5.55
C GLN A 126 -9.36 -2.12 4.31
N LYS A 127 -10.08 -1.01 4.50
CA LYS A 127 -10.50 -0.12 3.40
C LYS A 127 -9.31 0.45 2.64
N HIS A 128 -8.27 0.90 3.33
CA HIS A 128 -7.04 1.37 2.68
C HIS A 128 -6.36 0.27 1.85
N ARG A 129 -6.33 -0.96 2.38
CA ARG A 129 -5.82 -2.12 1.63
C ARG A 129 -6.66 -2.42 0.40
N ASP A 130 -7.98 -2.42 0.53
CA ASP A 130 -8.88 -2.72 -0.57
C ASP A 130 -8.76 -1.67 -1.69
N ALA A 131 -8.70 -0.37 -1.33
CA ALA A 131 -8.48 0.72 -2.28
C ALA A 131 -7.13 0.58 -3.01
N LEU A 132 -6.06 0.28 -2.28
CA LEU A 132 -4.74 0.02 -2.86
C LEU A 132 -4.79 -1.18 -3.83
N LEU A 133 -5.34 -2.32 -3.40
CA LEU A 133 -5.38 -3.53 -4.20
C LEU A 133 -6.18 -3.34 -5.50
N ASN A 134 -7.31 -2.65 -5.42
CA ASN A 134 -8.11 -2.32 -6.60
C ASN A 134 -7.30 -1.44 -7.57
N TYR A 135 -6.65 -0.39 -7.07
CA TYR A 135 -5.82 0.47 -7.91
C TYR A 135 -4.67 -0.28 -8.58
N LEU A 136 -3.91 -1.09 -7.82
CA LEU A 136 -2.80 -1.88 -8.39
C LEU A 136 -3.30 -2.87 -9.46
N PHE A 137 -4.48 -3.43 -9.27
CA PHE A 137 -5.11 -4.32 -10.24
C PHE A 137 -5.64 -3.58 -11.48
N GLU A 138 -6.12 -2.36 -11.36
CA GLU A 138 -6.57 -1.56 -12.50
C GLU A 138 -5.39 -0.96 -13.28
N GLN A 139 -4.30 -0.66 -12.58
CA GLN A 139 -3.11 0.02 -13.12
C GLN A 139 -1.94 -0.92 -13.40
N GLN A 140 -2.19 -2.21 -13.66
CA GLN A 140 -1.12 -3.22 -13.83
C GLN A 140 -0.04 -2.79 -14.82
N ALA A 141 -0.44 -2.31 -16.00
CA ALA A 141 0.51 -1.90 -17.04
C ALA A 141 1.36 -0.70 -16.62
N PHE A 142 0.75 0.28 -15.95
CA PHE A 142 1.46 1.44 -15.40
C PHE A 142 2.45 1.02 -14.31
N ILE A 143 2.02 0.16 -13.39
CA ILE A 143 2.89 -0.35 -12.33
C ILE A 143 4.07 -1.12 -12.92
N GLU A 144 3.85 -1.97 -13.92
CA GLU A 144 4.95 -2.68 -14.59
C GLU A 144 5.93 -1.74 -15.30
N SER A 145 5.46 -0.60 -15.81
CA SER A 145 6.31 0.36 -16.52
C SER A 145 7.20 1.21 -15.60
N LEU A 146 7.04 1.15 -14.28
CA LEU A 146 7.86 1.92 -13.34
C LEU A 146 9.34 1.46 -13.29
N TRP A 147 9.65 0.29 -13.83
CA TRP A 147 10.99 -0.31 -13.83
C TRP A 147 11.59 -0.47 -15.24
N ILE A 148 11.17 0.41 -16.17
CA ILE A 148 11.67 0.46 -17.56
C ILE A 148 12.57 1.69 -17.73
#